data_AF-A0A8D1N1F3-F1
#
_entry.id   AF-A0A8D1N1F3-F1
#
_cell.length_a   1.000
_cell.length_b   1.000
_cell.length_c   1.000
_cell.angle_alpha   90.00
_cell.angle_beta   90.00
_cell.angle_gamma   90.00
#
_symmetry.space_group_name_H-M   'P 1'
#
loop_
_entity.id
_entity.type
_entity.pdbx_description
1 polymer ?
#
loop_
_entity_poly.entity_id
_entity_poly.type
_entity_poly.pdbx_seq_one_letter_code
_entity_poly.pdbx_strand_id
1 'polypeptide(L)'
;MEGDVPATTDVPVHYQMASPPWDTCVYNSCYCEENIWKLCEYIKSHDQYPLKECYAAFIFNERKMIPIWKQYARPGDGPVIWEI
;
A
#
# COMPACT_ATOMS: atom_id res chain seq x y z
N MET A 1 14.33 -48.77 -9.76
CA MET A 1 14.45 -47.58 -10.64
C MET A 1 13.63 -46.50 -9.96
N GLU A 2 14.08 -46.08 -8.77
CA GLU A 2 13.53 -44.94 -8.06
C GLU A 2 13.70 -43.71 -8.95
N GLY A 3 12.56 -43.12 -9.34
CA GLY A 3 12.55 -41.83 -10.01
C GLY A 3 12.81 -40.75 -8.97
N ASP A 4 13.91 -40.02 -9.13
CA ASP A 4 14.17 -38.78 -8.41
C ASP A 4 13.03 -37.79 -8.72
N VAL A 5 12.17 -37.58 -7.74
CA VAL A 5 11.21 -36.47 -7.75
C VAL A 5 12.03 -35.20 -7.53
N PRO A 6 12.02 -34.23 -8.46
CA PRO A 6 12.76 -32.99 -8.25
C PRO A 6 12.14 -32.28 -7.06
N ALA A 7 12.96 -32.07 -6.03
CA ALA A 7 12.61 -31.25 -4.88
C ALA A 7 12.18 -29.88 -5.40
N THR A 8 10.91 -29.56 -5.26
CA THR A 8 10.37 -28.22 -5.50
C THR A 8 11.10 -27.29 -4.56
N THR A 9 12.07 -26.52 -5.08
CA THR A 9 12.70 -25.43 -4.36
C THR A 9 11.63 -24.41 -4.07
N ASP A 10 11.14 -24.42 -2.83
CA ASP A 10 10.19 -23.46 -2.31
C ASP A 10 10.93 -22.12 -2.16
N VAL A 11 10.98 -21.34 -3.25
CA VAL A 11 11.57 -20.01 -3.24
C VAL A 11 10.62 -19.12 -2.42
N PRO A 12 11.05 -18.52 -1.30
CA PRO A 12 10.21 -17.60 -0.57
C PRO A 12 9.84 -16.48 -1.53
N VAL A 13 8.55 -16.33 -1.81
CA VAL A 13 8.04 -15.24 -2.65
C VAL A 13 8.25 -13.95 -1.85
N HIS A 14 9.41 -13.31 -2.05
CA HIS A 14 9.70 -12.04 -1.44
C HIS A 14 8.78 -11.01 -2.09
N TYR A 15 7.74 -10.57 -1.38
CA TYR A 15 6.85 -9.52 -1.87
C TYR A 15 7.69 -8.28 -2.19
N GLN A 16 7.75 -7.93 -3.48
CA GLN A 16 8.40 -6.70 -3.92
C GLN A 16 7.35 -5.60 -3.90
N MET A 17 7.66 -4.45 -3.28
CA MET A 17 6.72 -3.34 -3.25
C MET A 17 6.37 -2.86 -4.66
N ALA A 18 5.10 -2.53 -4.88
CA ALA A 18 4.60 -1.93 -6.12
C ALA A 18 4.86 -0.41 -6.20
N SER A 19 5.26 0.20 -5.08
CA SER A 19 5.56 1.62 -4.94
C SER A 19 7.07 1.85 -4.94
N PRO A 20 7.52 3.07 -5.28
CA PRO A 20 8.89 3.46 -4.96
C PRO A 20 9.06 3.63 -3.43
N PRO A 21 10.29 3.86 -2.93
CA PRO A 21 10.52 4.21 -1.53
C PRO A 21 9.67 5.41 -1.09
N TRP A 22 9.22 5.41 0.17
CA TRP A 22 8.23 6.38 0.68
C TRP A 22 8.66 7.85 0.55
N ASP A 23 9.95 8.13 0.63
CA ASP A 23 10.56 9.46 0.54
C ASP A 23 10.67 9.98 -0.90
N THR A 24 10.41 9.11 -1.88
CA THR A 24 10.39 9.45 -3.31
C THR A 24 8.98 9.48 -3.90
N CYS A 25 7.98 9.04 -3.15
CA CYS A 25 6.58 9.18 -3.53
C CYS A 25 6.19 10.66 -3.59
N VAL A 26 5.35 11.02 -4.58
CA VAL A 26 4.65 12.30 -4.57
C VAL A 26 3.74 12.32 -3.35
N TYR A 27 3.95 13.28 -2.46
CA TYR A 27 3.22 13.37 -1.20
C TYR A 27 2.91 14.82 -0.84
N ASN A 28 1.63 15.07 -0.56
CA ASN A 28 1.15 16.30 0.05
C ASN A 28 0.30 15.97 1.28
N SER A 29 0.58 16.62 2.41
CA SER A 29 -0.11 16.37 3.67
C SER A 29 -1.60 16.73 3.54
N CYS A 30 -2.47 15.87 4.04
CA CYS A 30 -3.93 16.02 4.00
C CYS A 30 -4.60 15.91 2.61
N TYR A 31 -3.85 15.56 1.56
CA TYR A 31 -4.37 15.25 0.21
C TYR A 31 -4.17 13.76 -0.10
N CYS A 32 -4.70 12.89 0.76
CA CYS A 32 -4.45 11.45 0.71
C CYS A 32 -4.98 10.81 -0.59
N GLU A 33 -6.09 11.30 -1.10
CA GLU A 33 -6.70 10.91 -2.37
C GLU A 33 -5.79 11.22 -3.57
N GLU A 34 -5.16 12.40 -3.61
CA GLU A 34 -4.21 12.76 -4.66
C GLU A 34 -2.92 11.94 -4.55
N ASN A 35 -2.45 11.70 -3.33
CA ASN A 35 -1.26 10.87 -3.10
C ASN A 35 -1.47 9.43 -3.58
N ILE A 36 -2.63 8.82 -3.27
CA ILE A 36 -2.98 7.47 -3.74
C ILE A 36 -3.20 7.47 -5.26
N TRP A 37 -3.82 8.50 -5.82
CA TRP A 37 -3.96 8.64 -7.28
C TRP A 37 -2.61 8.63 -7.98
N LYS A 38 -1.63 9.39 -7.46
CA LYS A 38 -0.26 9.44 -7.99
C LYS A 38 0.46 8.10 -7.87
N LEU A 39 0.20 7.34 -6.80
CA LEU A 39 0.71 5.98 -6.68
C LEU A 39 0.10 5.03 -7.72
N CYS A 40 -1.20 5.12 -7.99
CA CYS A 40 -1.85 4.34 -9.04
C CYS A 40 -1.29 4.70 -10.44
N GLU A 41 -1.04 5.98 -10.71
CA GLU A 41 -0.40 6.45 -11.94
C GLU A 41 1.01 5.85 -12.10
N TYR A 42 1.79 5.81 -11.01
CA TYR A 42 3.11 5.17 -10.99
C TYR A 42 3.02 3.67 -11.30
N ILE A 43 2.15 2.93 -10.62
CA ILE A 43 2.00 1.48 -10.81
C ILE A 43 1.60 1.18 -12.26
N LYS A 44 0.67 1.97 -12.81
CA LYS A 44 0.21 1.85 -14.20
C LYS A 44 1.34 2.06 -15.22
N SER A 45 2.31 2.93 -14.93
CA SER A 45 3.39 3.25 -15.88
C SER A 45 4.59 2.32 -15.80
N HIS A 46 4.72 1.51 -14.74
CA HIS A 46 5.89 0.66 -14.50
C HIS A 46 5.66 -0.82 -14.83
N ASP A 47 4.41 -1.24 -15.08
CA ASP A 47 4.01 -2.61 -15.49
C ASP A 47 4.56 -3.77 -14.62
N GLN A 48 5.08 -3.48 -13.43
CA GLN A 48 5.58 -4.48 -12.48
C GLN A 48 4.44 -5.34 -11.92
N TYR A 49 3.28 -4.72 -11.70
CA TYR A 49 2.06 -5.38 -11.24
C TYR A 49 0.86 -4.89 -12.03
N PRO A 50 -0.13 -5.75 -12.34
CA PRO A 50 -1.34 -5.32 -13.02
C PRO A 50 -2.12 -4.32 -12.17
N LEU A 51 -2.43 -3.13 -12.71
CA LEU A 51 -3.22 -2.11 -12.01
C LEU A 51 -4.59 -2.66 -11.55
N LYS A 52 -5.16 -3.62 -12.28
CA LYS A 52 -6.42 -4.30 -11.92
C LYS A 52 -6.37 -5.06 -10.58
N GLU A 53 -5.19 -5.34 -10.06
CA GLU A 53 -4.96 -5.99 -8.76
C GLU A 53 -4.75 -4.96 -7.63
N CYS A 54 -4.75 -3.66 -7.96
CA CYS A 54 -4.61 -2.56 -7.02
C CYS A 54 -5.97 -1.91 -6.74
N TYR A 55 -6.22 -1.56 -5.48
CA TYR A 55 -7.46 -0.94 -5.04
C TYR A 55 -7.18 0.32 -4.23
N ALA A 56 -7.88 1.41 -4.54
CA ALA A 56 -7.96 2.58 -3.68
C ALA A 56 -9.11 2.38 -2.69
N ALA A 57 -8.80 2.43 -1.38
CA ALA A 57 -9.78 2.28 -0.33
C ALA A 57 -10.03 3.61 0.38
N PHE A 58 -11.27 4.10 0.31
CA PHE A 58 -11.71 5.25 1.10
C PHE A 58 -12.24 4.75 2.44
N ILE A 59 -11.65 5.24 3.53
CA ILE A 59 -12.07 4.87 4.88
C ILE A 59 -12.84 6.06 5.46
N PHE A 60 -14.17 5.96 5.52
CA PHE A 60 -15.01 7.02 6.04
C PHE A 60 -16.19 6.47 6.87
N ASN A 61 -16.82 7.33 7.66
CA ASN A 61 -18.09 7.05 8.33
C ASN A 61 -19.00 8.29 8.28
N GLU A 62 -20.29 8.13 8.59
CA GLU A 62 -21.26 9.22 8.54
C GLU A 62 -20.92 10.40 9.46
N ARG A 63 -20.16 10.14 10.52
CA ARG A 63 -19.76 11.14 11.51
C ARG A 63 -18.46 11.85 11.17
N LYS A 64 -17.80 11.46 10.07
CA LYS A 64 -16.48 11.97 9.66
C LYS A 64 -15.45 11.94 10.81
N MET A 65 -15.50 10.90 11.63
CA MET A 65 -14.60 10.73 12.76
C MET A 65 -14.07 9.30 12.77
N ILE A 66 -13.00 9.06 12.03
CA ILE A 66 -12.37 7.74 11.94
C ILE A 66 -11.06 7.74 12.73
N PRO A 67 -10.95 6.94 13.81
CA PRO A 67 -9.69 6.78 14.51
C PRO A 67 -8.75 5.86 13.73
N ILE A 68 -7.55 6.35 13.40
CA ILE A 68 -6.49 5.56 12.78
C ILE A 68 -5.23 5.63 13.65
N TRP A 69 -4.69 4.47 14.04
CA TRP A 69 -3.48 4.33 14.85
C TRP A 69 -2.23 4.28 13.97
N LYS A 70 -1.05 4.41 14.61
CA LYS A 70 0.28 4.34 13.96
C LYS A 70 0.42 5.34 12.80
N GLN A 71 -0.10 6.55 13.03
CA GLN A 71 -0.08 7.64 12.08
C GLN A 71 1.14 8.54 12.32
N TYR A 72 1.76 9.00 11.24
CA TYR A 72 2.93 9.87 11.31
C TYR A 72 2.66 11.16 12.10
N ALA A 73 1.48 11.75 11.97
CA ALA A 73 1.08 12.97 12.67
C ALA A 73 0.97 12.81 14.19
N ARG A 74 0.85 11.58 14.70
CA ARG A 74 0.82 11.29 16.14
C ARG A 74 1.62 10.02 16.46
N PRO A 75 2.95 10.13 16.60
CA PRO A 75 3.77 9.01 17.05
C PRO A 75 3.33 8.53 18.44
N GLY A 76 3.18 7.22 18.61
CA GLY A 76 2.75 6.59 19.87
C GLY A 76 1.58 5.61 19.69
N ASP A 77 0.78 5.46 20.75
CA ASP A 77 -0.33 4.50 20.82
C ASP A 77 -1.72 5.15 20.72
N GLY A 78 -1.79 6.47 20.60
CA GLY A 78 -3.04 7.19 20.37
C GLY A 78 -3.41 7.26 18.88
N PRO A 79 -4.71 7.32 18.52
CA PRO A 79 -5.12 7.50 17.15
C PRO A 79 -5.02 8.98 16.72
N VAL A 80 -4.97 9.20 15.41
CA VAL A 80 -5.37 10.44 14.74
C VAL A 80 -6.83 10.28 14.32
N ILE A 81 -7.66 11.29 14.57
CA ILE A 81 -9.05 11.32 14.10
C ILE A 81 -9.07 11.99 12.74
N TRP A 82 -9.45 11.24 11.71
CA TRP A 82 -9.56 11.73 10.35
C TRP A 82 -10.99 12.16 10.03
N GLU A 83 -11.09 13.31 9.36
CA GLU A 83 -12.31 13.84 8.75
C GLU A 83 -12.22 13.63 7.24
N ILE A 84 -12.72 12.49 6.77
CA ILE A 84 -12.90 12.21 5.33
C ILE A 84 -14.37 12.46 5.00
#